data_AF-I4BB41-F1
#
_entry.id   AF-I4BB41-F1
#
_cell.length_a   1.000
_cell.length_b   1.000
_cell.length_c   1.000
_cell.angle_alpha   90.00
_cell.angle_beta   90.00
_cell.angle_gamma   90.00
#
_symmetry.space_group_name_H-M   'P 1'
#
loop_
_entity.id
_entity.type
_entity.pdbx_description
1 polymer ?
#
loop_
_entity_poly.entity_id
_entity_poly.type
_entity_poly.pdbx_seq_one_letter_code
_entity_poly.pdbx_strand_id
1 'polypeptide(L)'
;MMYNLSLGANVNFFRKKSNAFITLEAPDFGADTHKLWSDLMYTLEGQEVRHVTVRLYDTGDLTLRVVSVIVSLGLKLRGESVEFDLEASPKIIAMMRRLNFSSAFSRLHEVQ
;
A
#
# COMPACT_ATOMS: atom_id res chain seq x y z
N MET A 1 21.70 -0.94 -4.97
CA MET A 1 21.28 -2.32 -4.68
C MET A 1 19.76 -2.31 -4.52
N MET A 2 19.04 -3.05 -5.36
CA MET A 2 17.58 -3.21 -5.27
C MET A 2 17.31 -4.53 -4.55
N TYR A 3 16.51 -4.49 -3.49
CA TYR A 3 16.03 -5.68 -2.79
C TYR A 3 14.59 -5.92 -3.22
N ASN A 4 14.30 -7.11 -3.75
CA ASN A 4 12.95 -7.54 -4.12
C ASN A 4 12.61 -8.75 -3.24
N LEU A 5 11.59 -8.61 -2.40
CA LEU A 5 11.09 -9.69 -1.55
C LEU A 5 9.66 -9.99 -2.00
N SER A 6 9.46 -11.16 -2.61
CA SER A 6 8.13 -11.70 -2.88
C SER A 6 7.68 -12.42 -1.62
N LEU A 7 6.67 -11.86 -0.93
CA LEU A 7 6.15 -12.37 0.34
C LEU A 7 4.85 -13.19 0.16
N GLY A 8 4.54 -13.51 -1.09
CA GLY A 8 3.39 -14.25 -1.58
C GLY A 8 3.18 -13.95 -3.06
N ALA A 9 2.40 -14.77 -3.78
CA ALA A 9 2.17 -14.59 -5.22
C ALA A 9 1.60 -13.20 -5.59
N ASN A 10 0.99 -12.50 -4.62
CA ASN A 10 0.18 -11.29 -4.84
C ASN A 10 0.70 -10.05 -4.11
N VAL A 11 1.89 -10.12 -3.47
CA VAL A 11 2.50 -9.00 -2.74
C VAL A 11 4.01 -8.96 -3.00
N ASN A 12 4.49 -7.84 -3.55
CA ASN A 12 5.91 -7.57 -3.70
C ASN A 12 6.31 -6.27 -3.02
N PHE A 13 7.50 -6.28 -2.41
CA PHE A 13 8.09 -5.11 -1.80
C PHE A 13 9.40 -4.75 -2.51
N PHE A 14 9.58 -3.48 -2.80
CA PHE A 14 10.86 -2.96 -3.27
C PHE A 14 11.18 -1.60 -2.63
N ARG A 15 12.47 -1.29 -2.51
CA ARG A 15 12.96 -0.03 -1.95
C ARG A 15 13.85 0.72 -2.94
N LYS A 16 13.73 2.06 -2.92
CA LYS A 16 14.69 2.98 -3.55
C LYS A 16 14.96 4.15 -2.61
N LYS A 17 16.18 4.22 -2.05
CA LYS A 17 16.56 5.21 -1.01
C LYS A 17 15.58 5.12 0.18
N SER A 18 15.00 6.25 0.60
CA SER A 18 14.02 6.39 1.70
C SER A 18 12.58 6.06 1.31
N ASN A 19 12.36 5.56 0.08
CA ASN A 19 11.03 5.28 -0.44
C ASN A 19 10.83 3.77 -0.53
N ALA A 20 9.76 3.31 0.09
CA ALA A 20 9.28 1.94 -0.01
C ALA A 20 8.13 1.86 -1.01
N PHE A 21 8.06 0.76 -1.74
CA PHE A 21 7.03 0.51 -2.73
C PHE A 21 6.45 -0.88 -2.50
N ILE A 22 5.14 -0.96 -2.54
CA ILE A 22 4.39 -2.19 -2.34
C ILE A 22 3.49 -2.37 -3.55
N THR A 23 3.57 -3.51 -4.21
CA THR A 23 2.58 -3.89 -5.24
C THR A 23 1.65 -4.94 -4.67
N LEU A 24 0.35 -4.70 -4.76
CA LEU A 24 -0.71 -5.59 -4.29
C LEU A 24 -1.58 -6.00 -5.46
N GLU A 25 -1.82 -7.30 -5.62
CA GLU A 25 -2.77 -7.84 -6.59
C GLU A 25 -4.07 -8.24 -5.87
N ALA A 26 -5.15 -7.52 -6.13
CA ALA A 26 -6.48 -7.80 -5.60
C ALA A 26 -7.28 -8.68 -6.58
N PRO A 27 -8.24 -9.51 -6.09
CA PRO A 27 -8.72 -9.61 -4.71
C PRO A 27 -7.89 -10.53 -3.79
N ASP A 28 -6.85 -11.17 -4.32
CA ASP A 28 -6.24 -12.37 -3.72
C ASP A 28 -5.07 -12.11 -2.76
N PHE A 29 -4.77 -10.86 -2.41
CA PHE A 29 -3.82 -10.60 -1.33
C PHE A 29 -4.48 -10.90 0.03
N GLY A 30 -4.23 -12.09 0.56
CA GLY A 30 -4.75 -12.54 1.86
C GLY A 30 -4.14 -11.85 3.08
N ALA A 31 -3.37 -10.77 2.89
CA ALA A 31 -2.68 -10.08 3.96
C ALA A 31 -3.65 -9.24 4.80
N ASP A 32 -3.64 -9.46 6.12
CA ASP A 32 -4.20 -8.50 7.06
C ASP A 32 -3.23 -7.31 7.26
N THR A 33 -3.75 -6.21 7.81
CA THR A 33 -2.96 -4.98 8.04
C THR A 33 -1.72 -5.23 8.90
N HIS A 34 -1.81 -6.14 9.88
CA HIS A 34 -0.72 -6.42 10.80
C HIS A 34 0.43 -7.13 10.07
N LYS A 35 0.13 -8.14 9.26
CA LYS A 35 1.10 -8.83 8.42
C LYS A 35 1.73 -7.87 7.41
N LEU A 36 0.92 -7.07 6.72
CA LEU A 36 1.42 -6.13 5.72
C LEU A 36 2.37 -5.09 6.36
N TRP A 37 2.04 -4.66 7.57
CA TRP A 37 2.90 -3.79 8.38
C TRP A 37 4.20 -4.48 8.79
N SER A 38 4.13 -5.70 9.34
CA SER A 38 5.32 -6.44 9.77
C SER A 38 6.24 -6.74 8.60
N ASP A 39 5.68 -7.12 7.46
CA ASP A 39 6.39 -7.36 6.20
C ASP A 39 7.07 -6.08 5.69
N LEU A 40 6.37 -4.94 5.77
CA LEU A 40 6.93 -3.64 5.49
C LEU A 40 8.10 -3.36 6.44
N MET A 41 7.90 -3.42 7.76
CA MET A 41 8.95 -3.15 8.75
C MET A 41 10.17 -4.07 8.58
N TYR A 42 9.96 -5.35 8.31
CA TYR A 42 11.03 -6.31 8.04
C TYR A 42 11.82 -5.94 6.77
N THR A 43 11.13 -5.58 5.69
CA THR A 43 11.78 -5.13 4.45
C THR A 43 12.54 -3.81 4.65
N LEU A 44 12.16 -3.04 5.66
CA LEU A 44 12.74 -1.76 6.01
C LEU A 44 13.78 -1.83 7.13
N GLU A 45 14.04 -3.02 7.67
CA GLU A 45 14.88 -3.18 8.86
C GLU A 45 16.28 -2.58 8.61
N GLY A 46 16.61 -1.56 9.41
CA GLY A 46 17.90 -0.85 9.38
C GLY A 46 17.95 0.45 8.57
N GLN A 47 16.87 0.90 7.92
CA GLN A 47 16.86 2.20 7.21
C GLN A 47 15.56 2.99 7.40
N GLU A 48 15.71 4.30 7.55
CA GLU A 48 14.58 5.23 7.67
C GLU A 48 13.73 5.23 6.39
N VAL A 49 12.42 5.05 6.56
CA VAL A 49 11.43 5.24 5.49
C VAL A 49 10.61 6.47 5.79
N ARG A 50 10.59 7.36 4.81
CA ARG A 50 9.83 8.61 4.88
C ARG A 50 8.62 8.60 3.96
N HIS A 51 8.59 7.67 3.02
CA HIS A 51 7.55 7.59 2.00
C HIS A 51 7.27 6.14 1.61
N VAL A 52 5.99 5.78 1.57
CA VAL A 52 5.49 4.48 1.09
C VAL A 52 4.53 4.73 -0.07
N THR A 53 4.75 4.07 -1.20
CA THR A 53 3.80 4.03 -2.31
C THR A 53 3.21 2.63 -2.42
N VAL A 54 1.89 2.49 -2.30
CA VAL A 54 1.18 1.25 -2.63
C VAL A 54 0.60 1.36 -4.03
N ARG A 55 0.95 0.43 -4.91
CA ARG A 55 0.26 0.23 -6.18
C ARG A 55 -0.67 -0.96 -6.06
N LEU A 56 -1.95 -0.73 -6.30
CA LEU A 56 -3.00 -1.73 -6.26
C LEU A 56 -3.42 -2.09 -7.68
N TYR A 57 -3.05 -3.30 -8.10
CA TYR A 57 -3.53 -3.90 -9.34
C TYR A 57 -4.85 -4.61 -9.06
N ASP A 58 -5.88 -4.21 -9.81
CA ASP A 58 -7.22 -4.78 -9.70
C ASP A 58 -7.45 -5.79 -10.81
N THR A 59 -7.63 -7.05 -10.45
CA THR A 59 -7.97 -8.12 -11.41
C THR A 59 -9.45 -8.50 -11.35
N GLY A 60 -10.26 -7.84 -10.50
CA GLY A 60 -11.67 -8.23 -10.29
C GLY A 60 -12.48 -7.28 -9.41
N ASP A 61 -13.29 -7.84 -8.51
CA ASP A 61 -14.07 -7.04 -7.56
C ASP A 61 -13.26 -6.75 -6.30
N LEU A 62 -12.91 -5.47 -6.11
CA LEU A 62 -12.24 -5.02 -4.91
C LEU A 62 -13.15 -5.16 -3.69
N THR A 63 -12.77 -6.04 -2.77
CA THR A 63 -13.54 -6.24 -1.53
C THR A 63 -13.35 -5.06 -0.56
N LEU A 64 -14.37 -4.77 0.26
CA LEU A 64 -14.26 -3.79 1.35
C LEU A 64 -13.14 -4.14 2.33
N ARG A 65 -12.81 -5.43 2.46
CA ARG A 65 -11.69 -5.90 3.28
C ARG A 65 -10.36 -5.37 2.75
N VAL A 66 -10.11 -5.48 1.46
CA VAL A 66 -8.90 -4.94 0.82
C VAL A 66 -8.78 -3.44 1.06
N VAL A 67 -9.88 -2.70 0.85
CA VAL A 67 -9.94 -1.26 1.13
C VAL A 67 -9.59 -0.96 2.59
N SER A 68 -10.18 -1.71 3.54
CA SER A 68 -9.93 -1.52 4.97
C SER A 68 -8.48 -1.75 5.35
N VAL A 69 -7.80 -2.73 4.74
CA VAL A 69 -6.39 -3.03 5.00
C VAL A 69 -5.51 -1.87 4.53
N ILE A 70 -5.74 -1.37 3.31
CA ILE A 70 -4.98 -0.27 2.73
C ILE A 70 -5.19 1.02 3.52
N VAL A 71 -6.43 1.35 3.88
CA VAL A 71 -6.74 2.52 4.69
C VAL A 71 -6.11 2.42 6.08
N SER A 72 -6.19 1.25 6.72
CA SER A 72 -5.58 1.03 8.04
C SER A 72 -4.05 1.15 8.00
N LEU A 73 -3.41 0.67 6.93
CA LEU A 73 -1.98 0.87 6.70
C LEU A 73 -1.65 2.37 6.60
N GLY A 74 -2.41 3.12 5.81
CA GLY A 74 -2.21 4.56 5.65
C GLY A 74 -2.35 5.35 6.95
N LEU A 75 -3.35 5.02 7.77
CA LEU A 75 -3.51 5.60 9.10
C LEU A 75 -2.33 5.29 10.02
N LYS A 76 -1.81 4.06 9.96
CA LYS A 76 -0.64 3.66 10.76
C LYS A 76 0.62 4.41 10.33
N LEU A 77 0.89 4.50 9.02
CA LEU A 77 2.02 5.24 8.46
C LEU A 77 1.95 6.73 8.81
N ARG A 78 0.75 7.33 8.78
CA ARG A 78 0.53 8.71 9.20
C ARG A 78 0.88 8.93 10.67
N GLY A 79 0.55 7.97 11.55
CA GLY A 79 0.94 8.02 12.96
C GLY A 79 2.46 8.05 13.17
N GLU A 80 3.20 7.43 12.26
CA GLU A 80 4.67 7.39 12.23
C GLU A 80 5.29 8.53 11.39
N SER A 81 4.49 9.51 10.96
CA SER A 81 4.93 10.62 10.06
C SER A 81 5.54 10.17 8.74
N VAL A 82 5.11 9.01 8.21
CA VAL A 82 5.52 8.48 6.92
C VAL A 82 4.49 8.87 5.86
N GLU A 83 4.93 9.47 4.75
CA GLU A 83 4.05 9.78 3.63
C GLU A 83 3.50 8.51 3.00
N PHE A 84 2.23 8.52 2.61
CA PHE A 84 1.58 7.35 2.03
C PHE A 84 0.81 7.67 0.75
N ASP A 85 1.32 7.22 -0.39
CA ASP A 85 0.71 7.40 -1.69
C ASP A 85 0.03 6.11 -2.16
N LEU A 86 -1.18 6.22 -2.69
CA LEU A 86 -1.89 5.10 -3.33
C LEU A 86 -1.99 5.33 -4.84
N GLU A 87 -1.48 4.37 -5.61
CA GLU A 87 -1.65 4.26 -7.04
C GLU A 87 -2.66 3.16 -7.35
N ALA A 88 -3.75 3.49 -8.03
CA ALA A 88 -4.78 2.51 -8.40
C ALA A 88 -5.54 2.93 -9.66
N SER A 89 -6.39 2.03 -10.17
CA SER A 89 -7.28 2.33 -11.29
C SER A 89 -8.24 3.50 -10.97
N PRO A 90 -8.73 4.25 -11.98
CA PRO A 90 -9.67 5.36 -11.76
C PRO A 90 -10.92 4.97 -10.98
N LYS A 91 -11.42 3.74 -11.17
CA LYS A 91 -12.57 3.17 -10.42
C LYS A 91 -12.28 3.15 -8.92
N ILE A 92 -11.10 2.67 -8.52
CA ILE A 92 -10.71 2.54 -7.11
C ILE A 92 -10.47 3.92 -6.50
N ILE A 93 -9.77 4.81 -7.21
CA ILE A 93 -9.52 6.17 -6.72
C ILE A 93 -10.84 6.93 -6.52
N ALA A 94 -11.79 6.81 -7.45
CA ALA A 94 -13.13 7.37 -7.31
C ALA A 94 -13.86 6.80 -6.07
N MET A 95 -13.75 5.50 -5.82
CA MET A 95 -14.30 4.86 -4.62
C MET A 95 -13.67 5.41 -3.33
N MET A 96 -12.34 5.50 -3.26
CA MET A 96 -11.64 6.03 -2.08
C MET A 96 -12.06 7.47 -1.76
N ARG A 97 -12.22 8.31 -2.80
CA ARG A 97 -12.73 9.69 -2.65
C ARG A 97 -14.18 9.71 -2.16
N ARG A 98 -15.06 8.88 -2.71
CA ARG A 98 -16.48 8.79 -2.31
C ARG A 98 -16.66 8.33 -0.86
N LEU A 99 -15.80 7.42 -0.40
CA LEU A 99 -15.80 6.93 0.98
C LEU A 99 -15.10 7.88 1.97
N ASN A 100 -14.62 9.03 1.50
CA ASN A 100 -13.92 10.04 2.30
C ASN A 100 -12.67 9.50 3.03
N PHE A 101 -11.99 8.53 2.44
CA PHE A 101 -10.75 7.98 2.99
C PHE A 101 -9.49 8.76 2.59
N SER A 102 -9.64 9.89 1.90
CA SER A 102 -8.51 10.70 1.45
C SER A 102 -7.57 11.13 2.59
N SER A 103 -8.05 11.23 3.83
CA SER A 103 -7.21 11.55 4.99
C SER A 103 -6.21 10.46 5.40
N ALA A 104 -6.36 9.24 4.89
CA ALA A 104 -5.43 8.14 5.11
C ALA A 104 -4.22 8.20 4.17
N PHE A 105 -4.26 9.04 3.13
CA PHE A 105 -3.25 9.09 2.07
C PHE A 105 -2.68 10.50 1.96
N SER A 106 -1.38 10.59 1.70
CA SER A 106 -0.72 11.82 1.27
C SER A 106 -1.16 12.18 -0.15
N ARG A 107 -1.23 11.19 -1.06
CA ARG A 107 -1.74 11.37 -2.43
C ARG A 107 -2.50 10.15 -2.93
N LEU A 108 -3.47 10.42 -3.79
CA LEU A 108 -4.23 9.42 -4.55
C LEU A 108 -3.91 9.62 -6.03
N HIS A 109 -3.22 8.67 -6.64
CA HIS A 109 -2.76 8.71 -8.03
C HIS A 109 -3.51 7.68 -8.88
N GLU A 110 -4.07 8.16 -9.99
CA GLU A 110 -4.73 7.32 -10.98
C GLU A 110 -3.67 6.77 -11.93
N VAL A 111 -3.65 5.45 -12.13
CA VAL A 111 -2.79 4.77 -13.10
C VAL A 111 -3.66 4.08 -14.15
N GLN A 112 -3.25 4.19 -15.42
CA GLN A 112 -3.92 3.58 -16.58
C GLN A 112 -3.40 2.17 -16.85
#